data_AF-A0A0L8HGZ0-F1
#
_entry.id   AF-A0A0L8HGZ0-F1
#
_cell.length_a   1.000
_cell.length_b   1.000
_cell.length_c   1.000
_cell.angle_alpha   90.00
_cell.angle_beta   90.00
_cell.angle_gamma   90.00
#
_symmetry.space_group_name_H-M   'P 1'
#
loop_
_entity.id
_entity.type
_entity.pdbx_description
1 polymer ?
#
loop_
_entity_poly.entity_id
_entity_poly.type
_entity_poly.pdbx_seq_one_letter_code
_entity_poly.pdbx_strand_id
1 'polypeptide(L)' 'TYQKLSKYKDHEIEIGKMWDLKSKTIPVVIGALGMIAKEDDCYLAQIPGNPKMAEIQKIVLMGTAHTLHKILYM' A
#
# COMPACT_ATOMS: atom_id res chain seq x y z
N THR A 1 3.33 -6.65 -12.49
CA THR A 1 2.52 -6.60 -11.25
C THR A 1 2.81 -7.78 -10.32
N TYR A 2 2.86 -9.02 -10.83
CA TYR A 2 3.12 -10.25 -10.04
C TYR A 2 4.42 -10.26 -9.20
N GLN A 3 5.50 -9.64 -9.69
CA GLN A 3 6.81 -9.66 -9.04
C GLN A 3 6.83 -8.96 -7.66
N LYS A 4 5.96 -7.98 -7.43
CA LYS A 4 5.89 -7.31 -6.11
C LYS A 4 5.20 -8.19 -5.07
N LEU A 5 4.15 -8.93 -5.46
CA LEU A 5 3.39 -9.77 -4.52
C LEU A 5 4.21 -10.95 -3.99
N SER A 6 5.05 -11.57 -4.82
CA SER A 6 5.93 -12.65 -4.37
C SER A 6 6.94 -12.16 -3.33
N LYS A 7 7.45 -10.93 -3.46
CA LYS A 7 8.41 -10.33 -2.51
C LYS A 7 7.84 -10.18 -1.09
N TYR A 8 6.53 -9.94 -0.96
CA TYR A 8 5.90 -9.72 0.33
C TYR A 8 5.28 -10.98 0.95
N LYS A 9 5.45 -12.14 0.32
CA LYS A 9 4.78 -13.36 0.77
C LYS A 9 5.29 -13.84 2.14
N ASP A 10 6.59 -13.72 2.38
CA ASP A 10 7.19 -14.09 3.66
C ASP A 10 6.71 -13.17 4.79
N HIS A 11 6.61 -11.85 4.54
CA HIS A 11 6.04 -10.90 5.50
C HIS A 11 4.57 -11.19 5.79
N GLU A 12 3.78 -11.54 4.79
CA GLU A 12 2.38 -11.95 5.00
C GLU A 12 2.33 -13.13 5.99
N ILE A 13 3.17 -14.15 5.78
CA ILE A 13 3.24 -15.32 6.66
C ILE A 13 3.70 -14.95 8.08
N GLU A 14 4.76 -14.14 8.22
CA GLU A 14 5.26 -13.72 9.53
C GLU A 14 4.24 -12.90 10.31
N ILE A 15 3.61 -11.91 9.67
CA ILE A 15 2.53 -11.12 10.29
C ILE A 15 1.38 -12.05 10.69
N GLY A 16 1.00 -12.98 9.82
CA GLY A 16 -0.09 -13.91 10.12
C GLY A 16 0.21 -14.78 11.34
N LYS A 17 1.45 -15.26 11.48
CA LYS A 17 1.93 -16.02 12.66
C LYS A 17 2.01 -15.16 13.91
N MET A 18 2.51 -13.94 13.80
CA MET A 18 2.73 -13.04 14.94
C MET A 18 1.40 -12.57 15.56
N TRP A 19 0.40 -12.33 14.72
CA TRP A 19 -0.91 -11.85 15.16
C TRP A 19 -1.95 -12.96 15.33
N ASP A 20 -1.60 -14.22 15.02
CA ASP A 20 -2.52 -15.37 14.96
C ASP A 20 -3.79 -15.09 14.12
N LEU A 21 -3.61 -14.36 13.00
CA LEU A 21 -4.68 -13.90 12.13
C LEU A 21 -4.35 -14.15 10.65
N LYS A 22 -5.37 -14.33 9.82
CA LYS A 22 -5.17 -14.41 8.36
C LYS A 22 -4.83 -13.03 7.80
N SER A 23 -3.58 -12.84 7.42
CA SER A 23 -3.05 -11.66 6.73
C SER A 23 -3.18 -11.82 5.21
N LYS A 24 -3.32 -10.70 4.49
CA LYS A 24 -3.33 -10.67 3.03
C LYS A 24 -2.67 -9.40 2.54
N THR A 25 -1.74 -9.54 1.59
CA THR A 25 -1.10 -8.41 0.93
C THR A 25 -1.97 -7.91 -0.21
N ILE A 26 -2.30 -6.62 -0.20
CA ILE A 26 -3.08 -5.95 -1.23
C ILE A 26 -2.18 -4.91 -1.90
N PRO A 27 -1.87 -5.04 -3.21
CA PRO A 27 -1.01 -4.09 -3.89
C PRO A 27 -1.82 -2.87 -4.32
N VAL A 28 -1.31 -1.68 -4.03
CA VAL A 28 -1.86 -0.40 -4.51
C VAL A 28 -0.74 0.39 -5.16
N VAL A 29 -0.95 0.90 -6.37
CA VAL A 29 0.07 1.64 -7.12
C VAL A 29 -0.37 3.09 -7.27
N ILE A 30 0.35 3.98 -6.60
CA ILE A 30 0.10 5.43 -6.66
C ILE A 30 1.32 6.10 -7.29
N GLY A 31 1.10 6.85 -8.36
CA GLY A 31 2.12 7.65 -9.01
C GLY A 31 2.61 8.78 -8.12
N ALA A 32 3.79 9.32 -8.40
CA ALA A 32 4.41 10.36 -7.57
C ALA A 32 3.54 11.63 -7.41
N LEU A 33 2.71 11.95 -8.40
CA LEU A 33 1.77 13.07 -8.36
C LEU A 33 0.37 12.66 -7.85
N GLY A 34 0.24 11.47 -7.27
CA GLY A 34 -1.03 10.93 -6.80
C GLY A 34 -1.88 10.28 -7.89
N MET A 35 -1.36 10.02 -9.09
CA MET A 35 -2.11 9.29 -10.11
C MET A 35 -2.43 7.87 -9.64
N ILE A 36 -3.67 7.43 -9.82
CA ILE A 36 -4.16 6.12 -9.37
C ILE A 36 -4.57 5.32 -10.61
N ALA A 37 -4.22 4.04 -10.69
CA ALA A 37 -4.63 3.22 -11.82
C ALA A 37 -6.11 2.85 -11.68
N LYS A 38 -6.87 2.87 -12.79
CA LYS A 38 -8.30 2.51 -12.81
C LYS A 38 -8.60 1.09 -12.31
N GLU A 39 -7.63 0.18 -12.34
CA GLU A 39 -7.79 -1.19 -11.86
C GLU A 39 -7.63 -1.34 -10.34
N ASP A 40 -7.20 -0.28 -9.63
CA ASP A 40 -6.91 -0.34 -8.19
C ASP A 40 -8.18 -0.43 -7.31
N ASP A 41 -9.35 -0.07 -7.85
CA ASP A 41 -10.63 -0.13 -7.13
C ASP A 41 -11.02 -1.58 -6.75
N CYS A 42 -10.62 -2.57 -7.56
CA CYS A 42 -10.86 -3.99 -7.28
C CYS A 42 -10.02 -4.51 -6.10
N TYR A 43 -8.84 -3.92 -5.88
CA TYR A 43 -7.97 -4.29 -4.77
C TYR A 43 -8.45 -3.69 -3.45
N LEU A 44 -8.97 -2.46 -3.46
CA LEU A 44 -9.52 -1.82 -2.26
C LEU A 44 -10.78 -2.48 -1.73
N ALA A 45 -11.63 -3.01 -2.62
CA ALA A 45 -12.83 -3.74 -2.22
C ALA A 45 -12.51 -5.00 -1.37
N GLN A 46 -11.27 -5.47 -1.39
CA GLN A 46 -10.82 -6.61 -0.57
C GLN A 46 -10.42 -6.19 0.85
N ILE A 47 -10.30 -4.89 1.14
CA ILE A 47 -9.98 -4.37 2.47
C ILE A 47 -11.29 -4.24 3.27
N PRO A 48 -11.41 -4.93 4.43
CA PRO A 48 -12.55 -4.76 5.32
C PRO A 48 -12.70 -3.29 5.73
N GLY A 49 -13.91 -2.75 5.67
CA GLY A 49 -14.20 -1.34 5.98
C GLY A 49 -14.20 -0.39 4.78
N ASN A 50 -13.88 -0.87 3.57
CA ASN A 50 -13.95 -0.14 2.30
C ASN A 50 -13.36 1.29 2.38
N PRO A 51 -12.04 1.40 2.67
CA PRO A 51 -11.38 2.70 2.80
C PRO A 51 -11.48 3.51 1.51
N LYS A 52 -11.66 4.83 1.64
CA LYS A 52 -11.74 5.71 0.47
C LYS A 52 -10.37 5.82 -0.20
N MET A 53 -10.33 5.61 -1.52
CA MET A 53 -9.10 5.73 -2.32
C MET A 53 -8.39 7.08 -2.12
N ALA A 54 -9.14 8.17 -1.98
CA ALA A 54 -8.60 9.50 -1.72
C ALA A 54 -7.79 9.59 -0.41
N GLU A 55 -8.19 8.86 0.63
CA GLU A 55 -7.47 8.84 1.91
C GLU A 55 -6.15 8.09 1.78
N ILE A 56 -6.16 6.95 1.09
CA ILE A 56 -4.97 6.14 0.81
C ILE A 56 -3.97 6.94 -0.03
N GLN A 57 -4.45 7.62 -1.07
CA GLN A 57 -3.64 8.51 -1.90
C GLN A 57 -2.97 9.60 -1.07
N LYS A 58 -3.72 10.26 -0.18
CA LYS A 58 -3.19 11.30 0.70
C LYS A 58 -2.08 10.76 1.61
N ILE A 59 -2.27 9.58 2.20
CA ILE A 59 -1.26 8.93 3.06
C ILE A 59 0.04 8.69 2.28
N VAL A 60 -0.07 8.09 1.09
CA VAL A 60 1.11 7.79 0.26
C VAL A 60 1.83 9.06 -0.18
N LEU A 61 1.09 10.10 -0.56
CA LEU A 61 1.67 11.36 -1.02
C LEU A 61 2.39 12.09 0.13
N MET A 62 1.80 12.13 1.33
CA MET A 62 2.43 12.72 2.51
C MET A 62 3.68 11.94 2.95
N GLY A 63 3.61 10.60 2.93
CA GLY A 63 4.77 9.75 3.23
C GLY A 63 5.92 10.01 2.26
N THR A 64 5.62 10.10 0.97
CA THR A 64 6.59 10.41 -0.09
C THR A 64 7.19 11.80 0.09
N ALA A 65 6.37 12.82 0.34
CA ALA A 65 6.82 14.18 0.61
C ALA A 65 7.72 14.25 1.84
N HIS A 66 7.38 13.51 2.91
CA HIS A 66 8.21 13.43 4.12
C HIS A 66 9.56 12.77 3.84
N THR A 67 9.59 11.66 3.10
CA THR A 67 10.86 11.02 2.68
C THR A 67 11.71 11.95 1.83
N LEU A 68 11.10 12.64 0.85
CA LEU A 68 11.80 13.63 0.02
C LEU A 68 12.37 14.77 0.87
N HIS A 69 11.60 15.29 1.83
CA HIS A 69 12.07 16.33 2.73
C HIS A 69 13.30 15.88 3.53
N LYS A 70 13.29 14.65 4.07
CA LYS A 70 14.43 14.09 4.80
C LYS A 70 15.69 13.92 3.93
N ILE A 71 15.54 13.71 2.62
CA ILE A 71 16.66 13.53 1.70
C ILE A 71 17.21 14.87 1.21
N LEU A 72 16.32 15.81 0.89
CA LEU A 72 16.68 17.09 0.25
C LEU A 72 17.03 18.20 1.24
N TYR A 73 16.44 18.17 2.43
CA TYR A 73 16.63 19.17 3.47
C TYR A 73 17.36 18.59 4.70
N MET A 74 18.19 17.57 4.47
CA MET A 74 19.12 17.07 5.49
C MET A 74 20.06 18.18 5.94
#